data_AF-A0A6V7IZI4-F1
#
_entry.id   AF-A0A6V7IZI4-F1
#
_cell.length_a   1.000
_cell.length_b   1.000
_cell.length_c   1.000
_cell.angle_alpha   90.00
_cell.angle_beta   90.00
_cell.angle_gamma   90.00
#
_symmetry.space_group_name_H-M   'P 1'
#
loop_
_entity.id
_entity.type
_entity.pdbx_description
1 polymer ?
#
loop_
_entity_poly.entity_id
_entity_poly.type
_entity_poly.pdbx_seq_one_letter_code
_entity_poly.pdbx_strand_id
1 'polypeptide(L)' 'AKEMLDDLLQAMQDHIRETAWMDQETKYLAIDKIASINRFTGYPDDFSAATVDDYYKD' A
#
# COMPACT_ATOMS: atom_id res chain seq x y z
N ALA A 1 6.51 -3.61 -11.88
CA ALA A 1 6.52 -3.01 -10.53
C ALA A 1 5.14 -3.07 -9.88
N LYS A 2 4.09 -2.54 -10.54
CA LYS A 2 2.70 -2.60 -10.03
C LYS A 2 2.21 -4.03 -9.78
N GLU A 3 2.35 -4.92 -10.76
CA GLU A 3 1.91 -6.32 -10.67
C GLU A 3 2.58 -7.07 -9.50
N MET A 4 3.90 -6.92 -9.34
CA MET A 4 4.64 -7.52 -8.23
C MET A 4 4.15 -7.04 -6.86
N LEU A 5 3.79 -5.76 -6.72
CA LEU A 5 3.24 -5.25 -5.47
C LEU A 5 1.85 -5.84 -5.19
N ASP A 6 1.00 -5.94 -6.22
CA ASP A 6 -0.32 -6.54 -6.07
C ASP A 6 -0.21 -8.03 -5.67
N ASP A 7 0.72 -8.79 -6.28
CA ASP A 7 1.00 -10.19 -5.91
C ASP A 7 1.45 -10.34 -4.45
N LEU A 8 2.33 -9.44 -3.98
CA LEU A 8 2.81 -9.44 -2.59
C LEU A 8 1.68 -9.12 -1.60
N LEU A 9 0.84 -8.13 -1.90
CA LEU A 9 -0.30 -7.78 -1.04
C LEU A 9 -1.31 -8.93 -0.97
N GLN A 10 -1.56 -9.61 -2.09
CA GLN A 10 -2.41 -10.80 -2.14
C GLN A 10 -1.83 -11.93 -1.27
N ALA A 11 -0.55 -12.27 -1.45
CA ALA A 11 0.12 -13.30 -0.65
C ALA A 11 0.09 -12.99 0.85
N MET A 12 0.20 -11.71 1.23
CA MET A 12 0.11 -11.29 2.63
C MET A 12 -1.30 -11.47 3.21
N GLN A 13 -2.35 -11.18 2.43
CA GLN A 13 -3.73 -11.46 2.86
C GLN A 13 -3.95 -12.96 3.06
N ASP A 14 -3.46 -13.79 2.15
CA ASP A 14 -3.58 -15.25 2.24
C ASP A 14 -2.88 -15.79 3.49
N HIS A 15 -1.67 -15.30 3.78
CA HIS A 15 -0.95 -15.65 5.00
C HIS A 15 -1.73 -15.28 6.28
N ILE A 16 -2.38 -14.11 6.31
CA ILE A 16 -3.20 -13.68 7.46
C ILE A 16 -4.46 -14.54 7.62
N ARG A 17 -5.09 -14.95 6.51
CA ARG A 17 -6.25 -15.85 6.56
C ARG A 17 -5.89 -17.18 7.25
N GLU A 18 -4.72 -17.71 6.94
CA GLU A 18 -4.26 -19.02 7.40
C GLU A 18 -3.64 -19.02 8.81
N THR A 19 -3.23 -17.86 9.34
CA THR A 19 -2.48 -17.82 10.60
C THR A 19 -3.31 -18.25 11.81
N ALA A 20 -2.73 -19.02 12.73
CA ALA A 20 -3.47 -19.59 13.86
C ALA A 20 -3.48 -18.70 15.12
N TRP A 21 -2.60 -17.70 15.20
CA TRP A 21 -2.43 -16.89 16.41
C TRP A 21 -3.38 -15.68 16.49
N MET A 22 -4.00 -15.29 15.37
CA MET A 22 -4.96 -14.19 15.30
C MET A 22 -6.39 -14.73 15.40
N ASP A 23 -7.21 -14.07 16.20
CA ASP A 23 -8.65 -14.28 16.13
C ASP A 23 -9.25 -13.74 14.83
N GLN A 24 -10.52 -14.10 14.58
CA GLN A 24 -11.20 -13.78 13.33
C GLN A 24 -11.43 -12.28 13.12
N GLU A 25 -11.67 -11.53 14.19
CA GLU A 25 -11.87 -10.08 14.14
C GLU A 25 -10.57 -9.38 13.72
N THR A 26 -9.47 -9.74 14.36
CA THR A 26 -8.14 -9.19 14.08
C THR A 26 -7.69 -9.52 12.66
N LYS A 27 -7.95 -10.74 12.17
CA LYS A 27 -7.69 -11.12 10.77
C LYS A 27 -8.44 -10.23 9.79
N TYR A 28 -9.73 -9.98 10.04
CA TYR A 28 -10.55 -9.14 9.19
C TYR A 28 -10.00 -7.71 9.12
N LEU A 29 -9.70 -7.10 10.27
CA LEU A 29 -9.14 -5.74 10.33
C LEU A 29 -7.76 -5.66 9.65
N ALA A 30 -6.93 -6.69 9.79
CA ALA A 30 -5.63 -6.73 9.13
C ALA A 30 -5.77 -6.82 7.60
N ILE A 31 -6.69 -7.64 7.09
CA ILE A 31 -6.97 -7.74 5.64
C ILE A 31 -7.53 -6.42 5.10
N ASP A 32 -8.46 -5.78 5.82
CA ASP A 32 -9.02 -4.48 5.44
C ASP A 32 -7.95 -3.37 5.37
N LYS A 33 -7.02 -3.38 6.34
CA LYS A 33 -5.85 -2.49 6.31
C LYS A 33 -4.97 -2.74 5.08
N ILE A 34 -4.79 -3.98 4.65
CA ILE A 34 -4.00 -4.31 3.46
C ILE A 34 -4.70 -3.82 2.19
N ALA A 35 -6.01 -4.02 2.10
CA ALA A 35 -6.81 -3.58 0.96
C ALA A 35 -6.81 -2.05 0.77
N SER A 36 -6.60 -1.30 1.86
CA SER A 36 -6.56 0.17 1.86
C SER A 36 -5.16 0.78 1.66
N ILE A 37 -4.12 -0.03 1.42
CA ILE A 37 -2.77 0.48 1.17
C ILE A 37 -2.73 1.31 -0.13
N ASN A 38 -2.36 2.59 -0.01
CA ASN A 38 -2.08 3.45 -1.14
C ASN A 38 -0.75 3.05 -1.81
N ARG A 39 -0.74 2.96 -3.14
CA ARG A 39 0.41 2.52 -3.93
C ARG A 39 1.05 3.72 -4.63
N PHE A 40 2.28 4.03 -4.27
CA PHE A 40 3.10 5.04 -4.93
C PHE A 40 4.34 4.37 -5.51
N THR A 41 4.55 4.45 -6.82
CA THR A 41 5.69 3.80 -7.50
C THR A 41 6.46 4.83 -8.31
N GLY A 42 7.77 4.95 -8.06
CA GLY A 42 8.63 5.86 -8.80
C GLY A 42 8.58 7.27 -8.22
N TYR A 43 7.81 8.15 -8.85
CA TYR A 43 7.68 9.57 -8.46
C TYR A 43 6.20 9.94 -8.32
N PRO A 44 5.87 11.00 -7.55
CA PRO A 44 4.52 11.52 -7.47
C PRO A 44 3.96 11.88 -8.85
N ASP A 45 2.68 11.63 -9.10
CA ASP A 45 2.05 11.90 -10.40
C ASP A 45 2.10 13.39 -10.80
N ASP A 46 2.18 14.29 -9.81
CA ASP A 46 2.28 15.74 -9.96
C ASP A 46 3.72 16.26 -10.00
N PHE A 47 4.72 15.37 -10.01
CA PHE A 47 6.12 15.77 -10.04
C PHE A 47 6.45 16.48 -11.37
N SER A 48 6.82 17.75 -11.28
CA SER A 48 7.24 18.59 -12.40
C SER A 48 8.19 19.69 -11.91
N ALA A 49 8.96 20.29 -12.81
CA ALA A 49 9.80 21.43 -12.44
C ALA A 49 8.98 22.58 -11.83
N ALA A 50 7.79 22.84 -12.36
CA ALA A 50 6.91 23.89 -11.85
C ALA A 50 6.37 23.60 -10.44
N THR A 51 6.00 22.35 -10.13
CA THR A 51 5.52 21.96 -8.79
C THR A 51 6.66 21.97 -7.77
N VAL A 52 7.87 21.63 -8.20
CA VAL A 52 9.09 21.78 -7.39
C VAL A 52 9.37 23.26 -7.11
N ASP A 53 9.43 24.10 -8.15
CA ASP A 53 9.71 25.53 -8.00
C ASP A 53 8.67 26.22 -7.11
N ASP A 54 7.38 25.85 -7.22
CA ASP A 54 6.31 26.40 -6.38
C ASP A 54 6.45 26.01 -4.90
N TYR A 55 6.82 24.76 -4.62
CA TYR A 55 6.99 24.27 -3.24
C TYR A 55 8.15 24.95 -2.49
N TYR A 56 9.20 25.37 -3.21
CA TYR A 56 10.42 25.97 -2.62
C TYR A 56 10.54 27.48 -2.83
N LYS A 57 9.43 28.19 -3.08
CA LYS A 57 9.41 29.63 -3.38
C LYS A 57 9.72 30.57 -2.20
N ASP A 58 9.99 30.05 -1.01
CA ASP A 58 10.35 30.84 0.18
C ASP A 58 11.73 31.52 0.08
#